data_AF-A0A966Q683-F1
#
_entry.id   AF-A0A966Q683-F1
#
_cell.length_a   1.000
_cell.length_b   1.000
_cell.length_c   1.000
_cell.angle_alpha   90.00
_cell.angle_beta   90.00
_cell.angle_gamma   90.00
#
_symmetry.space_group_name_H-M   'P 1'
#
loop_
_entity.id
_entity.type
_entity.pdbx_description
1 polymer ?
#
loop_
_entity_poly.entity_id
_entity_poly.type
_entity_poly.pdbx_seq_one_letter_code
_entity_poly.pdbx_strand_id
1 'polypeptide(L)' 'MKMLEELHVSPEETLLIGDTTHDAEVAKAMGVGCVLIPCGHNSRERLSRCGVEVVAGLGDLRFE' A
#
# COMPACT_ATOMS: atom_id res chain seq x y z
N MET A 1 3.55 -13.75 4.43
CA MET A 1 2.42 -14.33 3.69
C MET A 1 1.35 -14.98 4.58
N LYS A 2 1.69 -15.42 5.80
CA LYS A 2 0.74 -16.04 6.76
C LYS A 2 -0.62 -15.33 6.90
N MET A 3 -0.64 -13.99 6.89
CA MET A 3 -1.88 -13.21 6.99
C MET A 3 -2.84 -13.41 5.79
N LEU A 4 -2.33 -13.45 4.55
CA LEU A 4 -3.17 -13.66 3.36
C LEU A 4 -3.72 -15.08 3.32
N GLU A 5 -2.89 -16.06 3.71
CA GLU A 5 -3.27 -17.47 3.81
C GLU A 5 -4.35 -17.68 4.88
N GLU A 6 -4.22 -17.07 6.06
CA GLU A 6 -5.22 -17.14 7.13
C GLU A 6 -6.56 -16.52 6.70
N LEU A 7 -6.52 -15.44 5.94
CA LEU A 7 -7.71 -14.74 5.43
C LEU A 7 -8.29 -15.36 4.15
N HIS A 8 -7.60 -16.35 3.55
CA HIS A 8 -8.00 -17.00 2.29
C HIS A 8 -8.26 -16.01 1.15
N VAL A 9 -7.45 -14.95 1.04
CA VAL A 9 -7.57 -13.91 0.01
C VAL A 9 -6.46 -14.01 -1.03
N SER A 10 -6.79 -13.74 -2.30
CA SER A 10 -5.80 -13.70 -3.37
C SER A 10 -4.96 -12.42 -3.26
N PRO A 11 -3.63 -12.47 -3.44
CA PRO A 11 -2.79 -11.27 -3.48
C PRO A 11 -3.22 -10.27 -4.56
N GLU A 12 -3.75 -10.77 -5.69
CA GLU A 12 -4.21 -9.94 -6.81
C GLU A 12 -5.51 -9.17 -6.52
N GLU A 13 -6.28 -9.64 -5.55
CA GLU A 13 -7.50 -8.99 -5.05
C GLU A 13 -7.26 -8.23 -3.73
N THR A 14 -5.99 -8.10 -3.33
CA THR A 14 -5.60 -7.46 -2.08
C THR A 14 -4.85 -6.15 -2.31
N LEU A 15 -5.24 -5.12 -1.58
CA LEU A 15 -4.58 -3.81 -1.57
C LEU A 15 -4.03 -3.51 -0.17
N LEU A 16 -2.73 -3.23 -0.07
CA LEU A 16 -2.10 -2.73 1.14
C LEU A 16 -2.11 -1.20 1.13
N ILE A 17 -2.69 -0.59 2.17
CA ILE A 17 -2.72 0.87 2.36
C ILE A 17 -1.87 1.22 3.57
N GLY A 18 -0.90 2.11 3.41
CA GLY A 18 0.03 2.51 4.47
C GLY A 18 0.57 3.94 4.33
N ASP A 19 1.42 4.37 5.26
CA ASP A 19 2.00 5.73 5.30
C ASP A 19 3.54 5.72 5.31
N THR A 20 4.14 4.53 5.19
CA THR A 20 5.59 4.36 5.26
C THR A 20 6.18 3.73 4.02
N THR A 21 7.47 3.95 3.82
CA THR A 21 8.25 3.27 2.78
C THR A 21 8.32 1.77 3.03
N HIS A 22 8.23 1.35 4.30
CA HIS A 22 8.20 -0.05 4.69
C HIS A 22 6.93 -0.75 4.20
N ASP A 23 5.79 -0.07 4.22
CA ASP A 23 4.52 -0.61 3.71
C ASP A 23 4.62 -0.99 2.23
N ALA A 24 5.30 -0.16 1.42
CA ALA A 24 5.57 -0.49 0.02
C ALA A 24 6.53 -1.67 -0.16
N GLU A 25 7.56 -1.79 0.69
CA GLU A 25 8.47 -2.94 0.67
C GLU A 25 7.74 -4.24 1.04
N VAL A 26 6.89 -4.19 2.06
CA VAL A 26 6.06 -5.31 2.50
C VAL A 26 5.08 -5.71 1.41
N ALA A 27 4.37 -4.75 0.81
CA ALA A 27 3.44 -5.02 -0.27
C ALA A 27 4.11 -5.70 -1.46
N LYS A 28 5.30 -5.21 -1.86
CA LYS A 28 6.11 -5.80 -2.91
C LYS A 28 6.55 -7.23 -2.57
N ALA A 29 7.00 -7.47 -1.33
CA ALA A 29 7.39 -8.81 -0.88
C ALA A 29 6.19 -9.78 -0.80
N MET A 30 4.99 -9.25 -0.56
CA MET A 30 3.75 -10.02 -0.51
C MET A 30 3.10 -10.23 -1.89
N GLY A 31 3.53 -9.48 -2.91
CA GLY A 31 2.93 -9.53 -4.25
C GLY A 31 1.53 -8.92 -4.30
N VAL A 32 1.21 -7.98 -3.40
CA VAL A 32 -0.09 -7.30 -3.33
C VAL A 32 0.01 -5.89 -3.90
N GLY A 33 -1.13 -5.32 -4.32
CA GLY A 33 -1.20 -3.91 -4.66
C GLY A 33 -0.83 -3.02 -3.48
N CYS A 34 -0.32 -1.81 -3.73
CA CYS A 34 0.03 -0.86 -2.68
C CYS A 34 -0.39 0.56 -3.03
N VAL A 35 -1.01 1.24 -2.07
CA VAL A 35 -1.27 2.68 -2.09
C VAL A 35 -0.73 3.30 -0.81
N LEU A 36 -0.02 4.42 -0.92
CA LEU A 36 0.49 5.15 0.23
C LEU A 36 -0.28 6.45 0.44
N ILE A 37 -0.48 6.81 1.71
CA ILE A 37 -1.11 8.06 2.13
C ILE A 37 -0.11 8.80 3.00
N PRO A 38 0.29 10.05 2.69
CA PRO A 38 1.23 10.83 3.48
C PRO A 38 0.55 11.41 4.73
N CYS A 39 -0.07 10.55 5.55
CA CYS A 39 -0.76 10.95 6.79
C CYS A 39 0.09 10.79 8.07
N GLY A 40 1.31 10.26 7.96
CA GLY A 40 2.27 10.14 9.07
C GLY A 40 3.53 11.01 8.92
N HIS A 41 4.67 10.51 9.41
CA HIS A 41 5.95 11.26 9.46
C HIS A 41 6.66 11.38 8.10
N ASN A 42 6.18 10.68 7.07
CA ASN A 42 6.83 10.66 5.77
C ASN A 42 6.22 11.69 4.84
N SER A 43 7.07 12.52 4.23
CA SER A 43 6.63 13.46 3.22
C SER A 43 6.16 12.72 1.96
N ARG A 44 5.20 13.32 1.25
CA ARG A 44 4.74 12.84 -0.06
C ARG A 44 5.89 12.54 -1.01
N GLU A 45 6.90 13.42 -1.06
CA GLU A 45 8.08 13.23 -1.93
C GLU A 45 8.81 11.91 -1.64
N ARG A 46 8.97 11.55 -0.37
CA ARG A 46 9.62 10.31 0.04
C ARG A 46 8.80 9.09 -0.37
N LEU A 47 7.48 9.13 -0.18
CA LEU A 47 6.59 8.02 -0.55
C LEU A 47 6.49 7.85 -2.07
N SER A 48 6.50 8.95 -2.84
CA SER A 48 6.47 8.89 -4.31
C SER A 48 7.69 8.20 -4.92
N ARG A 49 8.81 8.08 -4.19
CA ARG A 49 9.99 7.33 -4.64
C ARG A 49 9.83 5.81 -4.54
N CYS A 50 8.80 5.31 -3.85
CA CYS A 50 8.53 3.88 -3.72
C CYS A 50 7.96 3.24 -4.99
N GLY A 51 7.57 4.03 -6.00
CA GLY A 51 7.01 3.51 -7.25
C GLY A 51 5.60 2.93 -7.12
N VAL A 52 4.89 3.33 -6.06
CA VAL A 52 3.50 2.96 -5.77
C VAL A 52 2.63 4.22 -5.78
N GLU A 53 1.33 4.06 -5.94
CA GLU A 53 0.41 5.19 -5.98
C GLU A 53 0.40 5.94 -4.63
N VAL A 54 0.39 7.27 -4.67
CA VAL A 54 0.34 8.11 -3.46
C VAL A 54 -0.86 9.05 -3.53
N VAL A 55 -1.89 8.77 -2.74
CA VAL A 55 -3.12 9.58 -2.66
C VAL A 55 -3.08 10.56 -1.48
N ALA A 56 -3.90 11.60 -1.46
CA ALA A 56 -3.86 12.59 -0.37
C ALA A 56 -4.65 12.13 0.86
N GLY A 57 -5.66 11.28 0.67
CA GLY A 57 -6.38 10.62 1.75
C GLY A 57 -7.20 9.42 1.26
N LEU A 58 -7.82 8.70 2.20
CA LEU A 58 -8.67 7.54 1.90
C LEU A 58 -9.84 7.90 0.96
N GLY A 59 -10.34 9.14 1.02
CA GLY A 59 -11.43 9.61 0.15
C GLY A 59 -11.05 9.77 -1.33
N ASP A 60 -9.76 9.70 -1.65
CA ASP A 60 -9.25 9.78 -3.02
C ASP A 60 -9.13 8.41 -3.69
N LEU A 61 -9.30 7.31 -2.94
CA LEU A 61 -9.25 5.96 -3.49
C LEU A 61 -10.38 5.75 -4.49
N ARG A 62 -10.05 5.18 -5.65
CA ARG A 62 -10.99 4.79 -6.69
C ARG A 62 -10.75 3.33 -7.02
N PHE A 63 -11.83 2.55 -7.02
CA PHE A 63 -11.84 1.16 -7.46
C PHE A 63 -12.67 1.13 -8.74
N GLU A 64 -12.13 0.52 -9.80
CA GLU A 64 -12.84 0.27 -11.06
C GLU A 64 -13.72 -0.98 -10.96
#